data_AF-A0AAW9S5M0-F1
#
_entry.id   AF-A0AAW9S5M0-F1
#
_cell.length_a   1.000
_cell.length_b   1.000
_cell.length_c   1.000
_cell.angle_alpha   90.00
_cell.angle_beta   90.00
_cell.angle_gamma   90.00
#
_symmetry.space_group_name_H-M   'P 1'
#
loop_
_entity.id
_entity.type
_entity.pdbx_description
1 polymer ?
#
loop_
_entity_poly.entity_id
_entity_poly.type
_entity_poly.pdbx_seq_one_letter_code
_entity_poly.pdbx_strand_id
1 'polypeptide(L)' 'MADRVIQAGSEIAIRIDANRTDISRFVRQGDDLIVELRNGDRIIVEGYHVPHESGSLHSLVFGDLAGGRGGQ' A
#
# COMPACT_ATOMS: atom_id res chain seq x y z
N MET A 1 12.20 -1.21 15.29
CA MET A 1 10.88 -0.68 14.93
C MET A 1 11.13 0.50 14.05
N ALA A 2 10.74 0.43 12.78
CA ALA A 2 10.72 1.58 11.90
C ALA A 2 9.27 1.81 11.46
N ASP A 3 8.92 3.08 11.38
CA ASP A 3 7.69 3.54 10.77
C ASP A 3 8.05 4.08 9.38
N ARG A 4 7.33 3.61 8.37
CA ARG A 4 7.46 4.09 7.00
C ARG A 4 6.17 4.77 6.61
N VAL A 5 6.25 6.07 6.39
CA VAL A 5 5.11 6.85 5.91
C VAL A 5 5.22 6.97 4.39
N ILE A 6 4.14 6.64 3.70
CA ILE A 6 4.01 6.69 2.25
C ILE A 6 2.84 7.59 1.95
N GLN A 7 3.12 8.71 1.31
CA GLN A 7 2.08 9.62 0.86
C GLN A 7 1.52 9.09 -0.46
N ALA A 8 0.26 8.65 -0.44
CA ALA A 8 -0.49 8.46 -1.67
C ALA A 8 -0.80 9.83 -2.26
N GLY A 9 0.15 10.35 -3.05
CA GLY A 9 -0.03 11.58 -3.81
C GLY A 9 -0.97 11.39 -5.00
N SER A 10 -0.80 12.23 -6.02
CA SER A 10 -1.49 12.08 -7.31
C SER A 10 -1.00 10.88 -8.14
N GLU A 11 -0.16 10.01 -7.56
CA GLU A 11 0.36 8.82 -8.19
C GLU A 11 -0.66 7.69 -8.13
N ILE A 12 -1.10 7.25 -9.31
CA ILE A 12 -2.02 6.11 -9.47
C ILE A 12 -1.39 4.81 -8.91
N ALA A 13 -0.06 4.70 -8.91
CA ALA A 13 0.67 3.53 -8.46
C ALA A 13 1.42 3.81 -7.15
N ILE A 14 0.83 3.42 -6.02
CA ILE A 14 1.49 3.53 -4.72
C ILE A 14 2.32 2.28 -4.51
N ARG A 15 3.64 2.43 -4.64
CA ARG A 15 4.59 1.37 -4.32
C ARG A 15 4.83 1.32 -2.82
N ILE A 16 4.47 0.21 -2.21
CA ILE A 16 4.84 -0.11 -0.84
C ILE A 16 5.89 -1.21 -0.84
N ASP A 17 7.00 -0.94 -0.17
CA ASP A 17 8.08 -1.91 0.08
C ASP A 17 7.65 -2.87 1.20
N ALA A 18 6.54 -3.55 0.96
CA ALA A 18 5.88 -4.47 1.88
C ALA A 18 5.57 -5.74 1.12
N ASN A 19 6.05 -6.88 1.62
CA ASN A 19 5.59 -8.15 1.10
C ASN A 19 4.27 -8.52 1.77
N ARG A 20 3.31 -9.05 1.01
CA ARG A 20 2.02 -9.50 1.55
C ARG A 20 2.18 -10.58 2.63
N THR A 21 3.25 -11.37 2.54
CA THR A 21 3.60 -12.40 3.54
C THR A 21 4.21 -11.84 4.83
N ASP A 22 4.72 -10.61 4.79
CA ASP A 22 5.21 -9.90 5.97
C ASP A 22 4.10 -9.14 6.69
N ILE A 23 2.91 -8.99 6.10
CA ILE A 23 1.82 -8.26 6.73
C ILE A 23 1.21 -9.09 7.85
N SER A 24 1.26 -8.55 9.06
CA SER A 24 0.59 -9.10 10.25
C SER A 24 -0.88 -8.69 10.24
N ARG A 25 -1.16 -7.40 10.06
CA ARG A 25 -2.52 -6.88 9.95
C ARG A 25 -2.61 -5.52 9.25
N PHE A 26 -3.80 -5.22 8.79
CA PHE A 26 -4.18 -3.92 8.28
C PHE A 26 -5.04 -3.19 9.31
N VAL A 27 -4.70 -1.95 9.58
CA VAL A 27 -5.42 -1.04 10.47
C VAL A 27 -5.76 0.19 9.66
N ARG A 28 -7.05 0.46 9.49
CA ARG A 28 -7.50 1.72 8.88
C ARG A 28 -7.59 2.78 9.96
N GLN A 29 -7.00 3.94 9.72
CA GLN A 29 -7.10 5.09 10.60
C GLN A 29 -7.52 6.31 9.80
N GLY A 30 -8.81 6.66 9.86
CA GLY A 30 -9.38 7.77 9.08
C GLY A 30 -9.25 7.53 7.57
N ASP A 31 -8.42 8.36 6.95
CA ASP A 31 -8.08 8.35 5.52
C ASP A 31 -6.80 7.58 5.20
N ASP A 32 -6.10 7.14 6.26
CA ASP A 32 -4.82 6.45 6.18
C ASP A 32 -4.99 4.94 6.36
N LEU A 33 -4.13 4.19 5.66
CA LEU A 33 -4.02 2.75 5.79
C LEU A 33 -2.70 2.38 6.47
N ILE A 34 -2.78 1.85 7.68
CA ILE A 34 -1.64 1.39 8.46
C ILE A 34 -1.49 -0.12 8.25
N VAL A 35 -0.36 -0.53 7.72
CA VAL A 35 0.03 -1.94 7.53
C VAL A 35 1.01 -2.28 8.63
N GLU A 36 0.60 -3.11 9.59
CA GLU A 36 1.52 -3.63 10.60
C GLU A 36 2.17 -4.90 10.05
N LEU A 37 3.50 -4.89 10.02
CA LEU A 37 4.31 -6.01 9.57
C LEU A 37 4.66 -6.92 10.76
N ARG A 38 4.83 -8.22 10.48
CA ARG A 38 5.15 -9.27 11.46
C ARG A 38 6.54 -9.10 12.09
N ASN A 39 7.41 -8.38 11.41
CA ASN A 39 8.74 -8.01 11.89
C ASN A 39 8.71 -6.84 12.90
N GLY A 40 7.53 -6.23 13.13
CA GLY A 40 7.34 -5.08 14.01
C GLY A 40 7.51 -3.72 13.34
N ASP A 41 7.61 -3.69 12.01
CA ASP A 41 7.60 -2.48 11.18
C ASP A 41 6.16 -2.06 10.87
N ARG A 42 5.94 -0.78 10.55
CA ARG A 42 4.61 -0.24 10.25
C ARG A 42 4.68 0.66 9.04
N ILE A 43 3.80 0.44 8.08
CA ILE A 43 3.71 1.24 6.87
C ILE A 43 2.40 2.02 6.90
N ILE A 44 2.48 3.34 6.97
CA ILE A 44 1.34 4.24 6.99
C ILE A 44 1.18 4.79 5.57
N VAL A 45 0.08 4.44 4.91
CA VAL A 45 -0.25 4.94 3.57
C VAL A 45 -1.30 6.03 3.72
N GLU A 46 -0.85 7.28 3.65
CA GLU A 46 -1.71 8.45 3.76
C GLU A 46 -2.40 8.71 2.43
N GLY A 47 -3.70 9.03 2.43
CA GLY A 47 -4.44 9.34 1.19
C GLY A 47 -4.82 8.12 0.35
N TYR A 48 -4.64 6.88 0.86
CA TYR A 48 -5.06 5.65 0.17
C TYR A 48 -6.54 5.66 -0.20
N HIS A 49 -7.36 6.28 0.65
CA HIS A 49 -8.80 6.34 0.48
C HIS A 49 -9.27 7.54 -0.36
N VAL A 50 -8.35 8.36 -0.90
CA VAL A 50 -8.70 9.43 -1.84
C VAL A 50 -8.95 8.77 -3.19
N PRO A 51 -10.19 8.72 -3.70
CA PRO A 51 -10.41 8.27 -5.07
C PRO A 51 -9.74 9.26 -6.02
N HIS A 52 -8.90 8.76 -6.94
CA HIS A 52 -8.42 9.58 -8.04
C HIS A 52 -9.66 10.07 -8.82
N GLU A 53 -9.77 11.38 -9.09
CA GLU A 53 -10.94 11.99 -9.76
C GLU A 53 -11.32 11.34 -11.09
N SER A 54 -10.40 10.58 -11.69
CA SER A 54 -10.62 9.80 -12.91
C SER A 54 -11.39 8.48 -12.71
N GLY A 55 -11.81 8.14 -11.47
CA GLY A 55 -12.48 6.86 -11.17
C GLY A 55 -11.56 5.65 -11.25
N SER A 56 -10.24 5.88 -11.30
CA SER A 56 -9.23 4.83 -11.28
C SER A 56 -8.91 4.46 -9.84
N LEU A 57 -8.96 3.17 -9.52
CA LEU A 57 -8.48 2.64 -8.24
C LEU A 57 -6.97 2.90 -8.16
N HIS A 58 -6.51 3.50 -7.07
CA HIS A 58 -5.09 3.54 -6.75
C HIS A 58 -4.58 2.08 -6.71
N SER A 59 -3.66 1.76 -7.62
CA SER A 59 -3.07 0.43 -7.68
C SER A 59 -2.00 0.35 -6.60
N LEU A 60 -2.32 -0.34 -5.51
CA LEU A 60 -1.35 -0.67 -4.47
C LEU A 60 -0.39 -1.72 -5.02
N VAL A 61 0.83 -1.29 -5.33
CA VAL A 61 1.88 -2.19 -5.79
C VAL A 61 2.71 -2.59 -4.59
N PHE A 62 2.44 -3.80 -4.09
CA PHE A 62 3.32 -4.46 -3.14
C PHE A 62 4.64 -4.80 -3.86
N GLY A 63 5.76 -4.70 -3.15
CA GLY A 63 7.08 -5.12 -3.67
C GLY A 63 7.12 -6.58 -4.17
N ASP A 64 6.11 -7.38 -3.81
CA ASP A 64 5.90 -8.76 -4.25
C ASP A 64 5.38 -8.89 -5.70
N LEU A 65 4.63 -7.91 -6.22
CA LEU A 65 3.94 -8.02 -7.50
C LEU A 65 4.78 -7.48 -8.67
N ALA A 66 5.92 -8.11 -8.89
CA ALA A 66 6.57 -8.15 -10.20
C ALA A 66 6.72 -9.63 -10.64
N GLY A 67 5.59 -10.31 -10.85
CA GLY A 67 5.54 -11.68 -11.37
C GLY A 67 4.20 -11.95 -12.04
N GLY A 68 4.17 -11.89 -13.37
CA GLY A 68 2.96 -11.67 -14.16
C GLY A 68 2.04 -12.86 -14.42
N ARG A 69 0.93 -12.55 -15.10
CA ARG A 69 0.37 -13.37 -16.19
C ARG A 69 -0.22 -12.46 -17.27
N GLY A 70 0.51 -12.34 -18.38
CA GLY A 70 -0.08 -12.11 -19.69
C GLY A 70 -0.55 -13.45 -20.29
N GLY A 71 -1.46 -13.35 -21.27
CA GLY A 71 -2.05 -14.46 -22.04
C GLY A 71 -3.34 -14.95 -21.37
N GLN A 72 -4.50 -14.96 -22.05
CA GLN A 72 -4.73 -15.31 -23.45
C GLN A 72 -5.99 -14.60 -23.97
#